data_AF-A0A7V9JPK4-F1
#
_entry.id   AF-A0A7V9JPK4-F1
#
_cell.length_a   1.000
_cell.length_b   1.000
_cell.length_c   1.000
_cell.angle_alpha   90.00
_cell.angle_beta   90.00
_cell.angle_gamma   90.00
#
_symmetry.space_group_name_H-M   'P 1'
#
loop_
_entity.id
_entity.type
_entity.pdbx_description
1 polymer ?
#
loop_
_entity_poly.entity_id
_entity_poly.type
_entity_poly.pdbx_seq_one_letter_code
_entity_poly.pdbx_strand_id
1 'polypeptide(L)'
;MDIGRGHLKAGKLRLIFVADEIPSELRRIVEFLNEQMNRTEVLALEVRQYVEQGGTRLTLVPRLIGETQAARQAKGTTAPRVKSRWGEADVFEAIRARQGPDVACRMIELYEFMRDQGARPSFGTGINPSVTIWLGERADPEHSNPIAVGFCPNVVIEFRHLRERRSRAELTRLADLIRQIPGARHSLEGIEDRDFRVIGSMRPEEVLASDKALEAFKGAVTEAVRPPGSA
;
A
#
# COMPACT_ATOMS: atom_id res chain seq x y z
N MET A 1 -32.64 -12.64 -18.80
CA MET A 1 -31.43 -11.97 -18.27
C MET A 1 -31.05 -10.88 -19.27
N ASP A 2 -31.48 -9.64 -19.02
CA ASP A 2 -31.55 -8.55 -20.02
C ASP A 2 -30.57 -7.43 -19.65
N ILE A 3 -29.27 -7.73 -19.68
CA ILE A 3 -28.19 -6.81 -19.25
C ILE A 3 -27.82 -5.83 -20.39
N GLY A 4 -28.25 -6.10 -21.62
CA GLY A 4 -27.93 -5.29 -22.80
C GLY A 4 -28.90 -4.12 -23.04
N ARG A 5 -30.21 -4.30 -22.84
CA ARG A 5 -31.21 -3.30 -23.25
C ARG A 5 -31.17 -2.00 -22.43
N GLY A 6 -30.78 -2.06 -21.16
CA GLY A 6 -30.74 -0.88 -20.28
C GLY A 6 -29.59 0.10 -20.60
N HIS A 7 -28.39 -0.43 -20.92
CA HIS A 7 -27.20 0.40 -21.15
C HIS A 7 -27.23 1.13 -22.50
N LEU A 8 -27.69 0.47 -23.56
CA LEU A 8 -27.89 1.12 -24.86
C LEU A 8 -28.99 2.19 -24.82
N LYS A 9 -30.12 1.92 -24.15
CA LYS A 9 -31.19 2.94 -23.95
C LYS A 9 -30.73 4.14 -23.12
N ALA A 10 -29.78 3.94 -22.20
CA ALA A 10 -29.20 5.01 -21.38
C ALA A 10 -28.05 5.77 -22.07
N GLY A 11 -27.66 5.38 -23.28
CA GLY A 11 -26.54 5.99 -24.03
C GLY A 11 -25.17 5.83 -23.37
N LYS A 12 -25.02 4.86 -22.45
CA LYS A 12 -23.78 4.58 -21.74
C LYS A 12 -22.97 3.58 -22.52
N LEU A 13 -22.07 4.08 -23.36
CA LEU A 13 -21.19 3.29 -24.21
C LEU A 13 -19.74 3.48 -23.78
N ARG A 14 -18.93 2.42 -23.92
CA ARG A 14 -17.48 2.51 -23.76
C ARG A 14 -16.84 2.07 -25.07
N LEU A 15 -16.09 2.99 -25.68
CA LEU A 15 -15.34 2.78 -26.91
C LEU A 15 -13.88 2.58 -26.54
N ILE A 16 -13.27 1.49 -26.99
CA ILE A 16 -11.87 1.18 -26.71
C ILE A 16 -11.13 1.04 -28.03
N PHE A 17 -10.15 1.91 -28.26
CA PHE A 17 -9.14 1.74 -29.30
C PHE A 17 -8.04 0.82 -28.77
N VAL A 18 -7.69 -0.22 -29.51
CA VAL A 18 -6.62 -1.15 -29.13
C VAL A 18 -5.58 -1.19 -30.24
N ALA A 19 -4.33 -0.93 -29.89
CA ALA A 19 -3.20 -1.01 -30.81
C ALA A 19 -1.91 -1.39 -30.06
N ASP A 20 -0.89 -1.81 -30.81
CA ASP A 20 0.47 -2.04 -30.33
C ASP A 20 1.19 -0.72 -29.96
N GLU A 21 0.95 0.33 -30.74
CA GLU A 21 1.36 1.69 -30.46
C GLU A 21 0.20 2.67 -30.66
N ILE A 22 -0.01 3.56 -29.70
CA ILE A 22 -1.02 4.63 -29.79
C ILE A 22 -0.29 5.94 -30.13
N PRO A 23 -0.35 6.43 -31.38
CA PRO A 23 0.32 7.66 -31.76
C PRO A 23 -0.24 8.87 -31.02
N SER A 24 0.56 9.92 -30.92
CA SER A 24 0.21 11.13 -30.14
C SER A 24 -1.06 11.82 -30.65
N GLU A 25 -1.32 11.72 -31.95
CA GLU A 25 -2.49 12.20 -32.66
C GLU A 25 -3.74 11.46 -32.22
N LEU A 26 -3.67 10.12 -32.13
CA LEU A 26 -4.78 9.30 -31.64
C LEU A 26 -5.06 9.55 -30.17
N ARG A 27 -4.03 9.79 -29.35
CA ARG A 27 -4.21 10.21 -27.95
C ARG A 27 -4.99 11.53 -27.85
N ARG A 28 -4.63 12.55 -28.64
CA ARG A 28 -5.34 13.84 -28.67
C ARG A 28 -6.79 13.68 -29.12
N ILE A 29 -7.06 12.80 -30.09
CA ILE A 29 -8.42 12.48 -30.53
C ILE A 29 -9.21 11.82 -29.38
N VAL A 30 -8.62 10.87 -28.65
CA VAL A 30 -9.25 10.22 -27.49
C VAL A 30 -9.58 11.21 -26.37
N GLU A 31 -8.68 12.16 -26.10
CA GLU A 31 -8.90 13.24 -25.13
C GLU A 31 -10.03 14.17 -25.57
N PHE A 32 -9.99 14.66 -26.82
CA PHE A 32 -11.03 15.51 -27.40
C PHE A 32 -12.41 14.83 -27.39
N LEU A 33 -12.49 13.56 -27.79
CA LEU A 33 -13.74 12.80 -27.76
C LEU A 33 -14.25 12.61 -26.33
N ASN A 34 -13.37 12.40 -25.35
CA ASN A 34 -13.79 12.31 -23.95
C ASN A 34 -14.37 13.62 -23.42
N GLU A 35 -13.85 14.76 -23.84
CA GLU A 35 -14.38 16.07 -23.46
C GLU A 35 -15.76 16.34 -24.07
N GLN A 36 -15.96 15.99 -25.34
CA GLN A 36 -17.23 16.26 -26.04
C GLN A 36 -18.32 15.21 -25.72
N MET A 37 -17.94 13.96 -25.43
CA MET A 37 -18.88 12.86 -25.22
C MET A 37 -19.14 12.59 -23.73
N ASN A 38 -19.90 13.46 -23.11
CA ASN A 38 -20.31 13.40 -21.70
C ASN A 38 -20.95 12.07 -21.22
N ARG A 39 -21.54 11.22 -22.09
CA ARG A 39 -22.10 9.91 -21.71
C ARG A 39 -21.33 8.69 -22.23
N THR A 40 -20.36 8.89 -23.12
CA THR A 40 -19.56 7.81 -23.71
C THR A 40 -18.12 7.94 -23.24
N GLU A 41 -17.56 6.85 -22.75
CA GLU A 41 -16.16 6.80 -22.35
C GLU A 41 -15.32 6.30 -23.52
N VAL A 42 -14.29 7.06 -23.89
CA VAL A 42 -13.39 6.70 -24.99
C VAL A 42 -12.03 6.39 -24.39
N LEU A 43 -11.51 5.19 -24.58
CA LEU A 43 -10.22 4.76 -24.03
C LEU A 43 -9.32 4.27 -25.15
N ALA A 44 -8.01 4.40 -24.97
CA ALA A 44 -7.03 3.74 -25.81
C ALA A 44 -6.18 2.80 -24.96
N LEU A 45 -6.13 1.53 -25.34
CA LEU A 45 -5.29 0.51 -24.74
C LEU A 45 -4.14 0.21 -25.69
N GLU A 46 -2.95 0.67 -25.31
CA GLU A 46 -1.70 0.30 -25.96
C GLU A 46 -1.21 -1.03 -25.39
N VAL A 47 -0.87 -2.00 -26.23
CA VAL A 47 -0.31 -3.30 -25.80
C VAL A 47 1.02 -3.54 -26.50
N ARG A 48 2.10 -3.04 -25.90
CA ARG A 48 3.44 -3.26 -26.45
C ARG A 48 3.88 -4.69 -26.21
N GLN A 49 4.37 -5.33 -27.27
CA GLN A 49 4.86 -6.69 -27.23
C GLN A 49 6.38 -6.67 -27.35
N TYR A 50 7.07 -7.25 -26.37
CA TYR A 50 8.53 -7.41 -26.41
C TYR A 50 8.84 -8.90 -26.55
N VAL A 51 9.51 -9.26 -27.65
CA VAL A 51 9.98 -10.62 -27.91
C VAL A 51 11.47 -10.66 -27.59
N GLU A 52 11.86 -11.58 -26.72
CA GLU A 52 13.27 -11.83 -26.38
C GLU A 52 14.05 -12.33 -27.61
N GLN A 53 15.34 -11.93 -27.76
CA GLN A 53 16.20 -12.47 -28.82
C GLN A 53 16.31 -14.00 -28.68
N GLY A 54 15.82 -14.74 -29.68
CA GLY A 54 15.72 -16.20 -29.63
C GLY A 54 14.28 -16.74 -29.54
N GLY A 55 13.27 -15.88 -29.39
CA GLY A 55 11.87 -16.20 -29.68
C GLY A 55 11.10 -16.99 -28.61
N THR A 56 11.71 -17.28 -27.46
CA THR A 56 11.10 -18.13 -26.41
C THR A 56 10.24 -17.38 -25.38
N ARG A 57 10.33 -16.04 -25.30
CA ARG A 57 9.60 -15.26 -24.28
C ARG A 57 8.94 -14.01 -24.88
N LEU A 58 7.63 -13.90 -24.64
CA LEU A 58 6.77 -12.76 -25.00
C LEU A 58 6.38 -12.00 -23.73
N THR A 59 6.74 -10.72 -23.65
CA THR A 59 6.31 -9.82 -22.57
C THR A 59 5.30 -8.82 -23.13
N LEU A 60 4.09 -8.81 -22.57
CA LEU A 60 3.04 -7.84 -22.92
C LEU A 60 3.03 -6.71 -21.87
N VAL A 61 3.17 -5.47 -22.31
CA VAL A 61 3.12 -4.29 -21.45
C VAL A 61 1.90 -3.43 -21.83
N PRO A 62 0.77 -3.60 -21.14
CA PRO A 62 -0.43 -2.81 -21.41
C PRO A 62 -0.34 -1.42 -20.79
N ARG A 63 -0.76 -0.39 -21.53
CA ARG A 63 -0.88 0.99 -21.07
C ARG A 63 -2.24 1.56 -21.48
N LEU A 64 -3.02 2.03 -20.50
CA LEU A 64 -4.31 2.68 -20.73
C LEU A 64 -4.15 4.20 -20.83
N ILE A 65 -4.75 4.80 -21.85
CA ILE A 65 -4.70 6.23 -22.20
C ILE A 65 -6.15 6.74 -22.29
N GLY A 66 -6.40 7.97 -21.82
CA GLY A 66 -7.74 8.57 -21.79
C GLY A 66 -8.39 8.64 -20.38
N GLU A 67 -7.71 8.14 -19.35
CA GLU A 67 -8.13 8.30 -17.94
C GLU A 67 -7.64 9.64 -17.34
N THR A 68 -8.00 10.78 -17.93
CA THR A 68 -7.64 12.09 -17.33
C THR A 68 -8.59 12.43 -16.16
N GLN A 69 -8.04 13.05 -15.12
CA GLN A 69 -8.79 13.43 -13.91
C GLN A 69 -9.95 14.39 -14.20
N ALA A 70 -9.82 15.23 -15.23
CA ALA A 70 -10.85 16.15 -15.73
C ALA A 70 -12.05 15.38 -16.35
N ALA A 71 -11.80 14.34 -17.15
CA ALA A 71 -12.86 13.51 -17.73
C ALA A 71 -13.63 12.71 -16.67
N ARG A 72 -12.96 12.29 -15.59
CA ARG A 72 -13.57 11.59 -14.45
C ARG A 72 -14.46 12.49 -13.59
N GLN A 73 -14.07 13.75 -13.39
CA GLN A 73 -14.87 14.73 -12.65
C GLN A 73 -16.12 15.17 -13.43
N ALA A 74 -16.02 15.30 -14.76
CA ALA A 74 -17.14 15.69 -15.60
C ALA A 74 -18.22 14.60 -15.77
N LYS A 75 -17.86 13.31 -15.68
CA LYS A 75 -18.78 12.21 -16.04
C LYS A 75 -19.49 11.51 -14.88
N GLY A 76 -19.21 11.85 -13.62
CA GLY A 76 -20.02 11.41 -12.47
C GLY A 76 -20.28 9.90 -12.33
N THR A 77 -19.57 9.06 -13.09
CA THR A 77 -19.73 7.61 -13.09
C THR A 77 -18.51 6.98 -12.44
N THR A 78 -18.67 6.66 -11.16
CA THR A 78 -17.76 5.76 -10.43
C THR A 78 -17.82 4.38 -11.07
N ALA A 79 -16.92 4.10 -12.02
CA ALA A 79 -16.66 2.71 -12.38
C ALA A 79 -16.13 2.00 -11.12
N PRO A 80 -16.51 0.74 -10.84
CA PRO A 80 -15.97 0.01 -9.72
C PRO A 80 -14.45 -0.09 -9.94
N ARG A 81 -13.71 0.58 -9.07
CA ARG A 81 -12.25 0.52 -8.99
C ARG A 81 -11.86 -0.96 -9.04
N VAL A 82 -11.13 -1.38 -10.08
CA VAL A 82 -10.38 -2.63 -10.01
C VAL A 82 -9.48 -2.45 -8.80
N LYS A 83 -9.81 -3.13 -7.70
CA LYS A 83 -8.97 -3.13 -6.49
C LYS A 83 -7.68 -3.81 -6.92
N SER A 84 -6.68 -3.03 -7.32
CA SER A 84 -5.32 -3.55 -7.42
C SER A 84 -5.00 -4.11 -6.04
N ARG A 85 -4.94 -5.45 -5.94
CA ARG A 85 -4.43 -6.11 -4.76
C ARG A 85 -2.93 -6.00 -4.89
N TRP A 86 -2.35 -5.00 -4.22
CA TRP A 86 -0.91 -4.88 -4.13
C TRP A 86 -0.34 -6.16 -3.54
N GLY A 87 0.78 -6.62 -4.08
CA GLY A 87 1.60 -7.67 -3.54
C GLY A 87 2.89 -7.12 -2.93
N GLU A 88 3.70 -8.03 -2.42
CA GLU A 88 5.01 -7.71 -1.82
C GLU A 88 5.92 -6.96 -2.79
N ALA A 89 6.00 -7.43 -4.05
CA ALA A 89 6.81 -6.81 -5.09
C ALA A 89 6.42 -5.35 -5.34
N ASP A 90 5.12 -5.04 -5.40
CA ASP A 90 4.63 -3.67 -5.61
C ASP A 90 5.02 -2.74 -4.46
N VAL A 91 4.98 -3.25 -3.22
CA VAL A 91 5.36 -2.48 -2.04
C VAL A 91 6.87 -2.24 -2.03
N PHE A 92 7.68 -3.24 -2.35
CA PHE A 92 9.14 -3.10 -2.37
C PHE A 92 9.60 -2.15 -3.48
N GLU A 93 8.97 -2.20 -4.65
CA GLU A 93 9.19 -1.23 -5.71
C GLU A 93 8.81 0.19 -5.25
N ALA A 94 7.65 0.35 -4.61
CA ALA A 94 7.23 1.64 -4.08
C ALA A 94 8.16 2.19 -2.99
N ILE A 95 8.73 1.34 -2.13
CA ILE A 95 9.73 1.73 -1.13
C ILE A 95 11.00 2.23 -1.84
N ARG A 96 11.54 1.46 -2.79
CA ARG A 96 12.76 1.85 -3.54
C ARG A 96 12.58 3.12 -4.36
N ALA A 97 11.38 3.37 -4.89
CA ALA A 97 11.08 4.56 -5.67
C ALA A 97 10.92 5.83 -4.83
N ARG A 98 10.58 5.70 -3.53
CA ARG A 98 10.27 6.84 -2.65
C ARG A 98 11.38 7.17 -1.65
N GLN A 99 12.22 6.20 -1.32
CA GLN A 99 13.22 6.30 -0.27
C GLN A 99 14.64 6.30 -0.83
N GLY A 100 15.59 6.89 -0.10
CA GLY A 100 17.01 6.74 -0.40
C GLY A 100 17.44 5.26 -0.31
N PRO A 101 18.46 4.82 -1.07
CA PRO A 101 18.79 3.41 -1.24
C PRO A 101 19.06 2.67 0.08
N ASP A 102 19.78 3.29 1.01
CA ASP A 102 20.11 2.67 2.30
C ASP A 102 18.87 2.53 3.20
N VAL A 103 18.00 3.55 3.22
CA VAL A 103 16.74 3.51 4.00
C VAL A 103 15.77 2.50 3.39
N ALA A 104 15.68 2.45 2.06
CA ALA A 104 14.88 1.45 1.34
C ALA A 104 15.33 0.02 1.69
N CYS A 105 16.64 -0.22 1.70
CA CYS A 105 17.23 -1.51 2.08
C CYS A 105 16.80 -1.91 3.50
N ARG A 106 16.96 -1.01 4.48
CA ARG A 106 16.61 -1.28 5.88
C ARG A 106 15.10 -1.44 6.11
N MET A 107 14.26 -0.73 5.37
CA MET A 107 12.80 -0.94 5.42
C MET A 107 12.42 -2.34 4.93
N ILE A 108 13.00 -2.79 3.83
CA ILE A 108 12.77 -4.14 3.28
C ILE A 108 13.31 -5.18 4.27
N GLU A 109 14.50 -4.98 4.82
CA GLU A 109 15.11 -5.89 5.79
C GLU A 109 14.27 -6.00 7.08
N LEU A 110 13.71 -4.89 7.58
CA LEU A 110 12.78 -4.93 8.72
C LEU A 110 11.51 -5.73 8.39
N TYR A 111 10.95 -5.52 7.20
CA TYR A 111 9.77 -6.28 6.74
C TYR A 111 10.08 -7.78 6.66
N GLU A 112 11.19 -8.15 6.04
CA GLU A 112 11.61 -9.55 5.87
C GLU A 112 11.90 -10.20 7.22
N PHE A 113 12.59 -9.50 8.12
CA PHE A 113 12.81 -9.95 9.49
C PHE A 113 11.50 -10.28 10.21
N MET A 114 10.48 -9.41 10.11
CA MET A 114 9.17 -9.69 10.72
C MET A 114 8.50 -10.89 10.06
N ARG A 115 8.53 -10.98 8.72
CA ARG A 115 7.97 -12.10 7.96
C ARG A 115 8.60 -13.43 8.36
N ASP A 116 9.92 -13.47 8.54
CA ASP A 116 10.67 -14.66 8.92
C ASP A 116 10.35 -15.13 10.35
N GLN A 117 9.87 -14.23 11.21
CA GLN A 117 9.30 -14.56 12.52
C GLN A 117 7.82 -15.04 12.44
N GLY A 118 7.29 -15.26 11.24
CA GLY A 118 5.92 -15.69 11.01
C GLY A 118 4.90 -14.56 10.98
N ALA A 119 5.32 -13.31 10.77
CA ALA A 119 4.37 -12.22 10.66
C ALA A 119 3.50 -12.34 9.40
N ARG A 120 2.21 -12.04 9.55
CA ARG A 120 1.23 -12.12 8.46
C ARG A 120 1.07 -10.76 7.77
N PRO A 121 1.35 -10.64 6.46
CA PRO A 121 1.12 -9.39 5.74
C PRO A 121 -0.37 -9.19 5.39
N SER A 122 -0.78 -7.92 5.41
CA SER A 122 -2.09 -7.46 4.96
C SER A 122 -1.88 -6.27 4.02
N PHE A 123 -2.02 -6.52 2.72
CA PHE A 123 -1.78 -5.50 1.69
C PHE A 123 -2.95 -4.53 1.56
N GLY A 124 -2.63 -3.25 1.41
CA GLY A 124 -3.60 -2.20 1.16
C GLY A 124 -4.29 -2.37 -0.20
N THR A 125 -5.48 -1.78 -0.34
CA THR A 125 -6.20 -1.69 -1.63
C THR A 125 -6.34 -0.23 -2.10
N GLY A 126 -5.54 0.66 -1.50
CA GLY A 126 -5.54 2.10 -1.74
C GLY A 126 -4.87 2.48 -3.06
N ILE A 127 -4.73 3.78 -3.33
CA ILE A 127 -4.12 4.30 -4.58
C ILE A 127 -2.63 3.98 -4.63
N ASN A 128 -1.98 3.97 -3.48
CA ASN A 128 -0.56 3.62 -3.35
C ASN A 128 -0.39 2.21 -2.80
N PRO A 129 0.65 1.48 -3.22
CA PRO A 129 1.08 0.25 -2.55
C PRO A 129 1.40 0.51 -1.09
N SER A 130 0.83 -0.33 -0.21
CA SER A 130 1.13 -0.35 1.22
C SER A 130 0.86 -1.72 1.80
N VAL A 131 1.47 -2.01 2.94
CA VAL A 131 1.25 -3.25 3.69
C VAL A 131 1.28 -2.97 5.17
N THR A 132 0.39 -3.62 5.92
CA THR A 132 0.52 -3.77 7.37
C THR A 132 0.90 -5.21 7.66
N ILE A 133 2.03 -5.44 8.30
CA ILE A 133 2.48 -6.77 8.71
C ILE A 133 2.22 -6.97 10.21
N TRP A 134 1.63 -8.12 10.55
CA TRP A 134 1.15 -8.44 11.89
C TRP A 134 2.00 -9.55 12.51
N LEU A 135 2.65 -9.28 13.63
CA LEU A 135 3.48 -10.26 14.35
C LEU A 135 2.88 -10.51 15.74
N GLY A 136 3.04 -11.73 16.26
CA GLY A 136 2.61 -12.09 17.61
C GLY A 136 1.13 -12.47 17.75
N GLU A 137 0.40 -12.64 16.64
CA GLU A 137 -0.96 -13.19 16.66
C GLU A 137 -0.91 -14.68 17.07
N ARG A 138 -1.61 -15.04 18.15
CA ARG A 138 -1.78 -16.43 18.59
C ARG A 138 -3.24 -16.86 18.53
N ALA A 139 -3.47 -18.17 18.40
CA ALA A 139 -4.82 -18.75 18.39
C ALA A 139 -5.54 -18.55 19.73
N ASP A 140 -4.80 -18.62 20.83
CA ASP A 140 -5.28 -18.30 22.17
C ASP A 140 -5.22 -16.78 22.41
N PRO A 141 -6.36 -16.09 22.58
CA PRO A 141 -6.39 -14.66 22.83
C PRO A 141 -5.67 -14.22 24.10
N GLU A 142 -5.62 -15.05 25.15
CA GLU A 142 -4.99 -14.67 26.42
C GLU A 142 -3.46 -14.58 26.32
N HIS A 143 -2.88 -15.30 25.35
CA HIS A 143 -1.45 -15.30 25.08
C HIS A 143 -1.09 -14.54 23.80
N SER A 144 -2.08 -13.96 23.12
CA SER A 144 -1.91 -13.19 21.88
C SER A 144 -1.58 -11.74 22.22
N ASN A 145 -0.37 -11.30 21.89
CA ASN A 145 0.08 -9.94 22.15
C ASN A 145 0.64 -9.30 20.86
N PRO A 146 -0.23 -8.95 19.90
CA PRO A 146 0.23 -8.61 18.56
C PRO A 146 0.85 -7.21 18.47
N ILE A 147 1.70 -7.02 17.46
CA ILE A 147 2.10 -5.72 16.94
C ILE A 147 1.78 -5.66 15.45
N ALA A 148 1.38 -4.48 14.98
CA ALA A 148 1.04 -4.22 13.59
C ALA A 148 1.90 -3.07 13.07
N VAL A 149 2.76 -3.38 12.11
CA VAL A 149 3.72 -2.42 11.51
C VAL A 149 3.34 -2.17 10.05
N GLY A 150 3.03 -0.92 9.73
CA GLY A 150 2.73 -0.45 8.39
C GLY A 150 3.98 0.00 7.64
N PHE A 151 4.03 -0.29 6.34
CA PHE A 151 5.08 0.16 5.43
C PHE A 151 4.48 0.88 4.21
N CYS A 152 5.25 1.87 3.75
CA CYS A 152 5.02 2.73 2.58
C CYS A 152 3.89 3.78 2.74
N PRO A 153 4.22 5.09 2.66
CA PRO A 153 5.58 5.65 2.52
C PRO A 153 6.37 5.61 3.83
N ASN A 154 5.68 5.62 4.97
CA ASN A 154 6.28 5.68 6.30
C ASN A 154 6.38 4.31 6.96
N VAL A 155 7.10 4.24 8.08
CA VAL A 155 7.00 3.13 9.03
C VAL A 155 5.99 3.51 10.09
N VAL A 156 4.95 2.69 10.28
CA VAL A 156 3.80 3.05 11.12
C VAL A 156 3.54 1.99 12.17
N ILE A 157 3.35 2.38 13.43
CA ILE A 157 2.75 1.48 14.44
C ILE A 157 1.23 1.73 14.48
N GLU A 158 0.45 0.70 14.17
CA GLU A 158 -1.00 0.78 14.01
C GLU A 158 -1.74 0.69 15.36
N PHE A 159 -1.42 1.58 16.30
CA PHE A 159 -2.02 1.60 17.66
C PHE A 159 -3.56 1.57 17.64
N ARG A 160 -4.19 2.28 16.69
CA ARG A 160 -5.64 2.24 16.46
C ARG A 160 -6.20 0.82 16.31
N HIS A 161 -5.46 -0.08 15.65
CA HIS A 161 -5.89 -1.46 15.42
C HIS A 161 -5.53 -2.38 16.59
N LEU A 162 -4.48 -2.03 17.35
CA LEU A 162 -4.04 -2.79 18.51
C LEU A 162 -4.92 -2.54 19.74
N ARG A 163 -5.64 -1.41 19.81
CA ARG A 163 -6.47 -1.04 20.95
C ARG A 163 -7.55 -2.06 21.32
N GLU A 164 -8.07 -2.79 20.33
CA GLU A 164 -9.09 -3.83 20.55
C GLU A 164 -8.47 -5.18 20.96
N ARG A 165 -7.14 -5.29 20.92
CA ARG A 165 -6.40 -6.54 21.11
C ARG A 165 -5.36 -6.49 22.22
N ARG A 166 -5.17 -5.33 22.84
CA ARG A 166 -4.20 -5.09 23.91
C ARG A 166 -4.82 -4.17 24.95
N SER A 167 -4.52 -4.45 26.20
CA SER A 167 -4.85 -3.57 27.32
C SER A 167 -4.11 -2.23 27.20
N ARG A 168 -4.62 -1.21 27.90
CA ARG A 168 -3.98 0.11 27.95
C ARG A 168 -2.54 0.03 28.47
N ALA A 169 -2.27 -0.80 29.48
CA ALA A 169 -0.93 -1.00 30.03
C ALA A 169 0.03 -1.62 29.00
N GLU A 170 -0.43 -2.58 28.20
CA GLU A 170 0.35 -3.18 27.13
C GLU A 170 0.64 -2.20 25.99
N LEU A 171 -0.32 -1.35 25.64
CA LEU A 171 -0.13 -0.30 24.64
C LEU A 171 0.86 0.77 25.13
N THR A 172 0.82 1.14 26.41
CA THR A 172 1.82 2.02 27.02
C THR A 172 3.21 1.39 26.96
N ARG A 173 3.36 0.10 27.34
CA ARG A 173 4.64 -0.62 27.21
C ARG A 173 5.13 -0.65 25.76
N LEU A 174 4.23 -0.90 24.81
CA LEU A 174 4.57 -0.85 23.38
C LEU A 174 5.09 0.54 22.99
N ALA A 175 4.40 1.62 23.38
CA ALA A 175 4.84 2.97 23.10
C ALA A 175 6.23 3.26 23.68
N ASP A 176 6.52 2.80 24.89
CA ASP A 176 7.82 2.96 25.53
C ASP A 176 8.94 2.18 24.84
N LEU A 177 8.67 0.97 24.35
CA LEU A 177 9.62 0.21 23.52
C LEU A 177 9.92 0.95 22.21
N ILE A 178 8.88 1.45 21.52
CA ILE A 178 9.05 2.17 20.25
C ILE A 178 9.79 3.50 20.45
N ARG A 179 9.57 4.21 21.57
CA ARG A 179 10.31 5.44 21.92
C ARG A 179 11.82 5.25 22.11
N GLN A 180 12.28 4.02 22.32
CA GLN A 180 13.72 3.72 22.42
C GLN A 180 14.40 3.67 21.05
N ILE A 181 13.63 3.55 19.97
CA ILE A 181 14.16 3.61 18.60
C ILE A 181 14.60 5.06 18.31
N PRO A 182 15.84 5.28 17.82
CA PRO A 182 16.29 6.61 17.40
C PRO A 182 15.29 7.27 16.45
N GLY A 183 14.97 8.55 16.65
CA GLY A 183 14.02 9.28 15.80
C GLY A 183 12.52 9.03 16.07
N ALA A 184 12.15 8.00 16.83
CA ALA A 184 10.74 7.63 17.00
C ALA A 184 9.95 8.52 17.98
N ARG A 185 10.60 9.14 18.98
CA ARG A 185 9.91 9.78 20.12
C ARG A 185 8.85 10.81 19.71
N HIS A 186 9.18 11.68 18.76
CA HIS A 186 8.29 12.76 18.34
C HIS A 186 7.00 12.22 17.70
N SER A 187 7.09 11.13 16.93
CA SER A 187 5.93 10.48 16.30
C SER A 187 4.95 9.83 17.29
N LEU A 188 5.34 9.66 18.56
CA LEU A 188 4.53 9.02 19.61
C LEU A 188 4.09 10.02 20.70
N GLU A 189 4.33 11.31 20.51
CA GLU A 189 3.96 12.34 21.47
C GLU A 189 2.43 12.44 21.61
N GLY A 190 1.92 12.40 22.86
CA GLY A 190 0.49 12.49 23.17
C GLY A 190 -0.35 11.29 22.70
N ILE A 191 0.24 10.12 22.48
CA ILE A 191 -0.52 8.94 22.03
C ILE A 191 -1.41 8.36 23.15
N GLU A 192 -0.95 8.41 24.40
CA GLU A 192 -1.69 8.00 25.60
C GLU A 192 -2.89 8.93 25.87
N ASP A 193 -2.70 10.24 25.73
CA ASP A 193 -3.75 11.25 25.90
C ASP A 193 -4.86 11.08 24.86
N ARG A 194 -4.47 10.63 23.68
CA ARG A 194 -5.38 10.27 22.59
C ARG A 194 -5.85 8.82 22.67
N ASP A 195 -5.73 8.16 23.82
CA ASP A 195 -6.27 6.81 24.06
C ASP A 195 -5.93 5.82 22.94
N PHE A 196 -4.71 5.93 22.39
CA PHE A 196 -4.22 5.09 21.30
C PHE A 196 -5.12 5.06 20.04
N ARG A 197 -5.94 6.10 19.81
CA ARG A 197 -6.86 6.21 18.66
C ARG A 197 -6.17 6.61 17.35
N VAL A 198 -4.88 6.89 17.41
CA VAL A 198 -4.07 7.38 16.29
C VAL A 198 -3.07 6.31 15.84
N ILE A 199 -2.36 6.60 14.75
CA ILE A 199 -1.23 5.81 14.30
C ILE A 199 0.08 6.47 14.75
N GLY A 200 1.10 5.68 15.06
CA GLY A 200 2.46 6.16 15.31
C GLY A 200 3.23 6.21 13.99
N SER A 201 3.02 7.25 13.18
CA SER A 201 3.66 7.38 11.87
C SER A 201 5.06 7.98 12.00
N MET A 202 6.08 7.19 11.67
CA MET A 202 7.50 7.56 11.76
C MET A 202 8.11 7.70 10.37
N ARG A 203 9.00 8.69 10.22
CA ARG A 203 9.74 8.91 8.99
C ARG A 203 10.86 7.88 8.86
N PRO A 204 10.92 7.07 7.78
CA PRO A 204 11.92 6.02 7.65
C PRO A 204 13.37 6.52 7.78
N GLU A 205 13.65 7.70 7.26
CA GLU A 205 14.97 8.35 7.34
C GLU A 205 15.40 8.71 8.77
N GLU A 206 14.46 8.82 9.70
CA GLU A 206 14.74 9.08 11.12
C GLU A 206 14.89 7.77 11.91
N VAL A 207 13.98 6.81 11.70
CA VAL A 207 13.93 5.55 12.49
C VAL A 207 14.75 4.40 11.92
N LEU A 208 15.21 4.51 10.68
CA LEU A 208 16.08 3.55 9.99
C LEU A 208 17.30 4.24 9.39
N ALA A 209 17.79 5.30 10.04
CA ALA A 209 18.94 6.08 9.60
C ALA A 209 20.27 5.29 9.57
N SER A 210 20.35 4.17 10.29
CA SER A 210 21.57 3.36 10.43
C SER A 210 21.24 1.90 10.77
N ASP A 211 22.21 1.00 10.61
CA ASP A 211 22.05 -0.42 10.98
C ASP A 211 21.77 -0.58 12.48
N LYS A 212 22.38 0.26 13.32
CA LYS A 212 22.07 0.30 14.75
C LYS A 212 20.61 0.66 15.03
N ALA A 213 20.03 1.58 14.25
CA ALA A 213 18.62 1.94 14.39
C ALA A 213 17.70 0.81 13.91
N LEU A 214 18.07 0.12 12.83
CA LEU A 214 17.38 -1.08 12.37
C LEU A 214 17.39 -2.19 13.45
N GLU A 215 18.53 -2.49 14.03
CA GLU A 215 18.64 -3.51 15.10
C GLU A 215 17.84 -3.11 16.35
N ALA A 216 17.83 -1.83 16.73
CA ALA A 216 16.96 -1.33 17.79
C ALA A 216 15.48 -1.54 17.46
N PHE A 217 15.07 -1.32 16.20
CA PHE A 217 13.70 -1.56 15.74
C PHE A 217 13.34 -3.05 15.82
N LYS A 218 14.20 -3.93 15.29
CA LYS A 218 14.02 -5.39 15.34
C LYS A 218 13.88 -5.89 16.79
N GLY A 219 14.72 -5.39 17.69
CA GLY A 219 14.65 -5.67 19.12
C GLY A 219 13.34 -5.21 19.75
N ALA A 220 12.91 -3.98 19.48
CA ALA A 220 11.65 -3.44 19.99
C ALA A 220 10.43 -4.24 19.53
N VAL A 221 10.37 -4.64 18.25
CA VAL A 221 9.29 -5.46 17.69
C VAL A 221 9.27 -6.86 18.31
N THR A 222 10.44 -7.48 18.48
CA THR A 222 10.57 -8.81 19.10
C THR A 222 10.14 -8.80 20.57
N GLU A 223 10.49 -7.75 21.31
CA GLU A 223 10.09 -7.59 22.72
C GLU A 223 8.61 -7.22 22.85
N ALA A 224 8.07 -6.45 21.91
CA ALA A 224 6.69 -5.98 21.94
C ALA A 224 5.64 -7.08 21.85
N VAL A 225 6.00 -8.25 21.28
CA VAL A 225 5.11 -9.40 21.13
C VAL A 225 5.13 -10.38 22.29
N ARG A 226 5.90 -10.09 23.34
CA ARG A 226 5.96 -10.92 24.56
C ARG A 226 4.89 -10.49 25.58
N PRO A 227 4.08 -11.45 26.07
CA PRO A 227 3.28 -11.37 27.28
C PRO A 227 3.78 -10.45 28.39
N PRO A 228 3.05 -9.48 28.96
CA PRO A 228 3.35 -9.06 30.33
C PRO A 228 3.25 -10.28 31.25
N GLY A 229 4.30 -10.60 32.01
CA GLY A 229 4.32 -11.73 32.95
C GLY A 229 4.84 -13.06 32.40
N SER A 230 5.28 -13.12 31.14
CA SER A 230 6.01 -14.26 30.58
C SER A 230 7.51 -14.12 30.86
N ALA A 231 7.91 -14.33 32.12
CA ALA A 231 9.31 -14.50 32.52
C ALA A 231 9.58 -15.98 32.84
#